data_AF-A0A179IA43-F1
#
_entry.id   AF-A0A179IA43-F1
#
_cell.length_a   1.000
_cell.length_b   1.000
_cell.length_c   1.000
_cell.angle_alpha   90.00
_cell.angle_beta   90.00
_cell.angle_gamma   90.00
#
_symmetry.space_group_name_H-M   'P 1'
#
loop_
_entity.id
_entity.type
_entity.pdbx_description
1 polymer ?
#
loop_
_entity_poly.entity_id
_entity_poly.type
_entity_poly.pdbx_seq_one_letter_code
_entity_poly.pdbx_strand_id
1 'polypeptide(L)'
;MLLAASSILGVFATFIQTQTQMGLPVPWYFAYYVTVAAVALAFLLGVAWLIWCRRLLPAVVMLGAFALFVLWTVGLAAAAAQLWGAGGVQSVCNLQVFNQSPHAPDVQTLAWMQQRNICQTWYLVFAMGLTGSIFLIWVMIIAYQVFVRS
;
A
#
# COMPACT_ATOMS: atom_id res chain seq x y z
N MET A 1 7.84 -6.54 -4.01
CA MET A 1 7.67 -5.91 -2.68
C MET A 1 8.07 -4.46 -2.65
N LEU A 2 9.27 -4.08 -3.08
CA LEU A 2 9.70 -2.68 -3.15
C LEU A 2 8.71 -1.76 -3.87
N LEU A 3 8.23 -2.16 -5.05
CA LEU A 3 7.22 -1.40 -5.79
C LEU A 3 5.90 -1.26 -5.03
N ALA A 4 5.44 -2.32 -4.36
CA ALA A 4 4.20 -2.30 -3.58
C ALA A 4 4.33 -1.37 -2.36
N ALA A 5 5.42 -1.46 -1.62
CA ALA A 5 5.63 -0.63 -0.43
C ALA A 5 5.86 0.85 -0.78
N SER A 6 6.66 1.14 -1.81
CA SER A 6 6.90 2.52 -2.25
C SER A 6 5.64 3.18 -2.85
N SER A 7 4.85 2.46 -3.63
CA SER A 7 3.59 3.00 -4.19
C SER A 7 2.55 3.28 -3.10
N ILE A 8 2.36 2.37 -2.14
CA ILE A 8 1.44 2.57 -1.02
C ILE A 8 1.87 3.76 -0.15
N LEU A 9 3.16 3.85 0.18
CA LEU A 9 3.71 4.95 0.95
C LEU A 9 3.50 6.28 0.21
N GLY A 10 3.81 6.33 -1.08
CA GLY A 10 3.63 7.53 -1.91
C GLY A 10 2.18 7.99 -2.02
N VAL A 11 1.24 7.08 -2.29
CA VAL A 11 -0.19 7.42 -2.42
C VAL A 11 -0.77 7.91 -1.10
N PHE A 12 -0.50 7.23 0.02
CA PHE A 12 -1.05 7.69 1.30
C PHE A 12 -0.37 8.97 1.82
N ALA A 13 0.91 9.19 1.51
CA ALA A 13 1.58 10.46 1.83
C ALA A 13 0.91 11.65 1.12
N THR A 14 0.58 11.52 -0.17
CA THR A 14 -0.11 12.58 -0.91
C THR A 14 -1.54 12.79 -0.39
N PHE A 15 -2.24 11.73 0.03
CA PHE A 15 -3.55 11.87 0.67
C PHE A 15 -3.47 12.60 2.00
N ILE A 16 -2.51 12.28 2.86
CA ILE A 16 -2.30 13.01 4.13
C ILE A 16 -2.01 14.49 3.85
N GLN A 17 -1.15 14.80 2.88
CA GLN A 17 -0.87 16.18 2.49
C GLN A 17 -2.14 16.88 1.99
N THR A 18 -2.97 16.21 1.19
CA THR A 18 -4.22 16.80 0.68
C THR A 18 -5.21 17.05 1.83
N GLN A 19 -5.37 16.10 2.75
CA GLN A 19 -6.26 16.25 3.92
C GLN A 19 -5.83 17.40 4.83
N THR A 20 -4.52 17.55 5.06
CA THR A 20 -3.99 18.65 5.88
C THR A 20 -4.20 20.02 5.23
N GLN A 21 -4.08 20.15 3.90
CA GLN A 21 -4.41 21.39 3.20
C GLN A 21 -5.92 21.72 3.25
N MET A 22 -6.78 20.71 3.29
CA MET A 22 -8.23 20.87 3.40
C MET A 22 -8.72 21.04 4.85
N GLY A 23 -7.83 20.98 5.85
CA GLY A 23 -8.18 21.07 7.27
C GLY A 23 -9.02 19.89 7.78
N LEU A 24 -8.97 18.75 7.10
CA LEU A 24 -9.73 17.55 7.45
C LEU A 24 -8.91 16.63 8.37
N PRO A 25 -9.56 15.92 9.31
CA PRO A 25 -8.88 14.97 10.18
C PRO A 25 -8.35 13.77 9.38
N VAL A 26 -7.09 13.39 9.64
CA VAL A 26 -6.44 12.25 8.98
C VAL A 26 -6.93 10.94 9.60
N PRO A 27 -7.51 10.02 8.81
CA PRO A 27 -7.92 8.72 9.33
C PRO A 27 -6.73 7.87 9.78
N TRP A 28 -6.93 7.05 10.82
CA TRP A 28 -5.87 6.22 11.40
C TRP A 28 -5.24 5.24 10.39
N TYR A 29 -6.03 4.71 9.46
CA TYR A 29 -5.58 3.69 8.52
C TYR A 29 -4.56 4.25 7.49
N PHE A 30 -4.58 5.57 7.22
CA PHE A 30 -3.55 6.21 6.40
C PHE A 30 -2.20 6.17 7.10
N ALA A 31 -2.12 6.67 8.34
CA ALA A 31 -0.89 6.67 9.11
C ALA A 31 -0.38 5.25 9.39
N TYR A 32 -1.30 4.33 9.71
CA TYR A 32 -0.98 2.92 9.91
C TYR A 32 -0.32 2.29 8.66
N TYR A 33 -0.92 2.46 7.48
CA TYR A 33 -0.39 1.78 6.31
C TYR A 33 0.92 2.41 5.81
N VAL A 34 1.11 3.72 6.01
CA VAL A 34 2.38 4.42 5.76
C VAL A 34 3.49 3.87 6.66
N THR A 35 3.25 3.72 7.96
CA THR A 35 4.28 3.18 8.88
C THR A 35 4.60 1.73 8.56
N VAL A 36 3.60 0.89 8.28
CA VAL A 36 3.82 -0.50 7.88
C VAL A 36 4.60 -0.58 6.57
N ALA A 37 4.28 0.25 5.57
CA ALA A 37 5.03 0.31 4.31
C ALA A 37 6.49 0.77 4.51
N ALA A 38 6.72 1.74 5.41
CA ALA A 38 8.06 2.18 5.77
C ALA A 38 8.87 1.07 6.47
N VAL A 39 8.26 0.35 7.42
CA VAL A 39 8.89 -0.81 8.08
C VAL A 39 9.18 -1.92 7.07
N ALA A 40 8.28 -2.17 6.12
CA ALA A 40 8.51 -3.14 5.05
C ALA A 40 9.69 -2.74 4.14
N LEU A 41 9.82 -1.46 3.79
CA LEU A 41 10.98 -0.95 3.04
C LEU A 41 12.28 -1.10 3.85
N ALA A 42 12.26 -0.73 5.13
CA ALA A 42 13.41 -0.90 6.02
C ALA A 42 13.83 -2.37 6.14
N PHE A 43 12.87 -3.29 6.24
CA PHE A 43 13.13 -4.73 6.25
C PHE A 43 13.78 -5.21 4.95
N LEU A 44 13.29 -4.77 3.79
CA LEU A 44 13.87 -5.13 2.49
C LEU A 44 15.31 -4.61 2.35
N LEU A 45 15.56 -3.37 2.79
CA LEU A 45 16.91 -2.80 2.81
C LEU A 45 17.82 -3.58 3.77
N GLY A 46 17.30 -3.97 4.94
CA GLY A 46 18.00 -4.83 5.89
C GLY A 46 18.38 -6.18 5.27
N VAL A 47 17.45 -6.87 4.60
CA VAL A 47 17.74 -8.13 3.92
C VAL A 47 18.78 -7.95 2.81
N ALA A 48 18.67 -6.90 1.99
CA ALA A 48 19.65 -6.58 0.96
C ALA A 48 21.05 -6.33 1.56
N TRP A 49 21.12 -5.64 2.70
CA TRP A 49 22.35 -5.42 3.46
C TRP A 49 22.95 -6.72 4.00
N LEU A 50 22.14 -7.63 4.57
CA LEU A 50 22.61 -8.93 5.04
C LEU A 50 23.22 -9.79 3.91
N ILE A 51 22.62 -9.71 2.71
CA ILE A 51 23.15 -10.38 1.51
C ILE A 51 24.52 -9.81 1.14
N TRP A 52 24.69 -8.48 1.20
CA TRP A 52 25.99 -7.83 0.98
C TRP A 52 27.05 -8.31 1.97
N CYS A 53 26.68 -8.47 3.24
CA CYS A 53 27.55 -8.99 4.29
C CYS A 53 27.75 -10.52 4.27
N ARG A 54 27.19 -11.25 3.29
CA ARG A 54 27.27 -12.73 3.16
C ARG A 54 26.79 -13.50 4.40
N ARG A 55 26.01 -12.88 5.29
CA ARG A 55 25.43 -13.52 6.49
C ARG A 55 23.91 -13.58 6.35
N LEU A 56 23.40 -14.70 5.83
CA LEU A 56 21.96 -14.97 5.90
C LEU A 56 21.65 -15.62 7.24
N LEU A 57 20.87 -14.91 8.07
CA LEU A 57 20.28 -15.45 9.30
C LEU A 57 18.83 -15.87 8.99
N PRO A 58 18.59 -17.10 8.51
CA PRO A 58 17.29 -17.53 7.98
C PRO A 58 16.15 -17.41 9.01
N ALA A 59 16.44 -17.65 10.29
CA ALA A 59 15.45 -17.54 11.37
C ALA A 59 14.91 -16.10 11.54
N VAL A 60 15.78 -15.09 11.47
CA VAL A 60 15.37 -13.68 11.62
C VAL A 60 14.53 -13.22 10.43
N VAL A 61 14.91 -13.64 9.21
CA VAL A 61 14.16 -13.32 7.99
C VAL A 61 12.76 -13.94 8.02
N MET A 62 12.64 -15.18 8.51
CA MET A 62 11.35 -15.87 8.65
C MET A 62 10.44 -15.16 9.64
N LEU A 63 10.92 -14.86 10.85
CA LEU A 63 10.12 -14.20 11.88
C LEU A 63 9.72 -12.77 11.45
N GLY A 64 10.65 -12.04 10.83
CA GLY A 64 10.38 -10.69 10.32
C GLY A 64 9.34 -10.68 9.19
N ALA A 65 9.41 -11.63 8.26
CA ALA A 65 8.43 -11.75 7.18
C ALA A 65 7.03 -12.10 7.71
N PHE A 66 6.93 -12.97 8.72
CA PHE A 66 5.66 -13.31 9.35
C PHE A 66 5.04 -12.12 10.09
N ALA A 67 5.82 -11.41 10.91
CA ALA A 67 5.34 -10.21 11.61
C ALA A 67 4.86 -9.13 10.62
N LEU A 68 5.64 -8.88 9.57
CA LEU A 68 5.26 -7.96 8.51
C LEU A 68 4.01 -8.40 7.76
N PHE A 69 3.84 -9.70 7.51
CA PHE A 69 2.65 -10.23 6.86
C PHE A 69 1.38 -9.92 7.65
N VAL A 70 1.40 -10.12 8.98
CA VAL A 70 0.25 -9.78 9.84
C VAL A 70 -0.04 -8.29 9.79
N LEU A 71 0.99 -7.44 9.95
CA LEU A 71 0.80 -5.98 9.90
C LEU A 71 0.29 -5.51 8.53
N TRP A 72 0.81 -6.09 7.45
CA TRP A 72 0.43 -5.76 6.07
C TRP A 72 -1.00 -6.16 5.75
N THR A 73 -1.44 -7.34 6.19
CA THR A 73 -2.80 -7.83 5.94
C THR A 73 -3.87 -6.99 6.65
N VAL A 74 -3.58 -6.45 7.84
CA VAL A 74 -4.47 -5.49 8.52
C VAL A 74 -4.64 -4.21 7.71
N GLY A 75 -3.55 -3.69 7.13
CA GLY A 75 -3.61 -2.50 6.26
C GLY A 75 -4.41 -2.76 4.99
N LEU A 76 -4.23 -3.94 4.39
CA LEU A 76 -5.00 -4.40 3.23
C LEU A 76 -6.49 -4.52 3.55
N ALA A 77 -6.84 -5.12 4.69
CA ALA A 77 -8.23 -5.28 5.10
C ALA A 77 -8.92 -3.92 5.30
N ALA A 78 -8.24 -2.96 5.94
CA ALA A 78 -8.75 -1.60 6.09
C ALA A 78 -8.94 -0.89 4.73
N ALA A 79 -7.98 -1.02 3.82
CA ALA A 79 -8.09 -0.46 2.48
C ALA A 79 -9.23 -1.12 1.67
N ALA A 80 -9.43 -2.43 1.80
CA ALA A 80 -10.52 -3.16 1.16
C ALA A 80 -11.89 -2.72 1.69
N ALA A 81 -12.02 -2.55 3.00
CA ALA A 81 -13.25 -2.07 3.64
C ALA A 81 -13.62 -0.64 3.18
N GLN A 82 -12.62 0.24 3.00
CA GLN A 82 -12.81 1.60 2.48
C GLN A 82 -13.21 1.60 0.99
N LEU A 83 -12.65 0.69 0.19
CA LEU A 83 -12.91 0.63 -1.25
C LEU A 83 -14.31 0.07 -1.56
N TRP A 84 -14.69 -1.00 -0.87
CA TRP A 84 -15.91 -1.79 -1.15
C TRP A 84 -17.02 -1.66 -0.11
N GLY A 85 -16.83 -0.84 0.94
CA GLY A 85 -17.83 -0.64 1.99
C GLY A 85 -19.11 0.05 1.52
N ALA A 86 -20.13 0.10 2.39
CA ALA A 86 -21.35 0.86 2.14
C ALA A 86 -21.03 2.37 2.06
N GLY A 87 -21.26 2.98 0.90
CA GLY A 87 -20.78 4.35 0.62
C GLY A 87 -19.28 4.45 0.33
N GLY A 88 -18.64 3.32 -0.01
CA GLY A 88 -17.21 3.24 -0.28
C GLY A 88 -16.77 4.02 -1.51
N VAL A 89 -15.46 4.18 -1.64
CA VAL A 89 -14.84 4.97 -2.72
C VAL A 89 -15.34 4.54 -4.10
N GLN A 90 -15.56 3.23 -4.32
CA GLN A 90 -16.02 2.70 -5.60
C GLN A 90 -17.40 3.24 -6.05
N SER A 91 -18.36 3.38 -5.13
CA SER A 91 -19.71 3.84 -5.47
C SER A 91 -19.71 5.35 -5.77
N VAL A 92 -18.98 6.12 -4.97
CA VAL A 92 -18.79 7.57 -5.18
C VAL A 92 -18.06 7.85 -6.49
N CYS A 93 -16.98 7.12 -6.77
CA CYS A 93 -16.23 7.24 -8.01
C CYS A 93 -17.06 6.89 -9.25
N ASN A 94 -17.93 5.89 -9.17
CA ASN A 94 -18.80 5.54 -10.29
C ASN A 94 -19.83 6.63 -10.60
N LEU A 95 -20.44 7.21 -9.56
CA LEU A 95 -21.46 8.24 -9.70
C LEU A 95 -20.88 9.61 -10.12
N GLN A 96 -19.75 10.00 -9.53
CA GLN A 96 -19.20 11.35 -9.70
C GLN A 96 -18.15 11.46 -10.81
N VAL A 97 -17.41 10.39 -11.10
CA VAL A 97 -16.26 10.45 -12.02
C VAL A 97 -16.52 9.65 -13.29
N PHE A 98 -16.85 8.36 -13.19
CA PHE A 98 -16.90 7.49 -14.37
C PHE A 98 -18.11 7.74 -15.29
N ASN A 99 -19.15 8.40 -14.80
CA ASN A 99 -20.35 8.73 -15.58
C ASN A 99 -20.31 10.13 -16.24
N GLN A 100 -19.23 10.90 -16.04
CA GLN A 100 -19.07 12.24 -16.61
C GLN A 100 -17.73 12.32 -17.36
N SER A 101 -17.70 12.91 -18.54
CA SER A 101 -16.46 13.13 -19.30
C SER A 101 -16.38 14.58 -19.82
N PRO A 102 -16.14 15.55 -18.93
CA PRO A 102 -15.94 16.94 -19.35
C PRO A 102 -14.65 17.08 -20.16
N HIS A 103 -14.72 17.84 -21.24
CA HIS A 103 -13.60 18.12 -22.15
C HIS A 103 -13.49 19.63 -22.35
N ALA A 104 -12.87 20.33 -21.41
CA ALA A 104 -12.53 21.75 -21.54
C ALA A 104 -11.27 22.09 -20.73
N PRO A 105 -10.47 23.11 -21.13
CA PRO A 105 -9.33 23.59 -20.35
C PRO A 105 -9.80 24.51 -19.22
N ASP A 106 -10.73 24.04 -18.40
CA ASP A 106 -11.31 24.79 -17.29
C ASP A 106 -11.00 24.15 -15.92
N VAL A 107 -11.19 24.94 -14.87
CA VAL A 107 -10.93 24.50 -13.48
C VAL A 107 -11.83 23.33 -13.06
N GLN A 108 -13.01 23.19 -13.68
CA GLN A 108 -13.93 22.09 -13.40
C GLN A 108 -13.39 20.77 -13.97
N THR A 109 -12.86 20.77 -15.19
CA THR A 109 -12.21 19.58 -15.77
C THR A 109 -10.95 19.20 -14.97
N LEU A 110 -10.18 20.18 -14.47
CA LEU A 110 -9.03 19.90 -13.60
C LEU A 110 -9.46 19.23 -12.28
N ALA A 111 -10.51 19.71 -11.64
CA ALA A 111 -11.05 19.12 -10.42
C ALA A 111 -11.56 17.69 -10.67
N TRP A 112 -12.23 17.45 -11.80
CA TRP A 112 -12.67 16.10 -12.20
C TRP A 112 -11.49 15.16 -12.46
N MET A 113 -10.43 15.62 -13.15
CA MET A 113 -9.19 14.84 -13.35
C MET A 113 -8.55 14.44 -12.02
N GLN A 114 -8.53 15.36 -11.05
CA GLN A 114 -7.99 15.10 -9.71
C GLN A 114 -8.82 14.04 -8.96
N GLN A 115 -10.15 14.13 -9.00
CA GLN A 115 -11.03 13.11 -8.43
C GLN A 115 -10.83 11.75 -9.11
N ARG A 116 -10.68 11.73 -10.44
CA ARG A 116 -10.37 10.51 -11.19
C ARG A 116 -9.03 9.89 -10.78
N ASN A 117 -8.01 10.70 -10.56
CA ASN A 117 -6.72 10.23 -10.09
C ASN A 117 -6.84 9.58 -8.70
N ILE A 118 -7.59 10.20 -7.78
CA ILE A 118 -7.86 9.64 -6.44
C ILE A 118 -8.55 8.27 -6.57
N CYS A 119 -9.59 8.16 -7.39
CA CYS A 119 -10.29 6.88 -7.62
C CYS A 119 -9.35 5.78 -8.14
N GLN A 120 -8.50 6.08 -9.11
CA GLN A 120 -7.57 5.11 -9.70
C GLN A 120 -6.47 4.69 -8.73
N THR A 121 -5.95 5.62 -7.92
CA THR A 121 -4.91 5.34 -6.94
C THR A 121 -5.40 4.45 -5.80
N TRP A 122 -6.69 4.51 -5.44
CA TRP A 122 -7.29 3.56 -4.51
C TRP A 122 -7.28 2.10 -5.03
N TYR A 123 -7.57 1.88 -6.31
CA TYR A 123 -7.43 0.56 -6.92
C TYR A 123 -5.97 0.11 -6.97
N LEU A 124 -5.04 1.03 -7.27
CA LEU A 124 -3.61 0.76 -7.24
C LEU A 124 -3.16 0.29 -5.84
N VAL A 125 -3.57 0.98 -4.77
CA VAL A 125 -3.24 0.62 -3.39
C VAL A 125 -3.75 -0.79 -3.04
N PHE A 126 -4.98 -1.11 -3.45
CA PHE A 126 -5.54 -2.45 -3.21
C PHE A 126 -4.77 -3.54 -3.96
N ALA A 127 -4.49 -3.34 -5.25
CA ALA A 127 -3.73 -4.27 -6.06
C ALA A 127 -2.28 -4.46 -5.54
N MET A 128 -1.63 -3.38 -5.15
CA MET A 128 -0.28 -3.41 -4.58
C MET A 128 -0.27 -4.04 -3.18
N GLY A 129 -1.33 -3.85 -2.39
CA GLY A 129 -1.53 -4.53 -1.11
C GLY A 129 -1.63 -6.05 -1.26
N LEU A 130 -2.45 -6.52 -2.20
CA LEU A 130 -2.58 -7.96 -2.52
C LEU A 130 -1.26 -8.56 -3.00
N THR A 131 -0.64 -7.88 -3.96
CA THR A 131 0.69 -8.27 -4.46
C THR A 131 1.67 -8.37 -3.30
N GLY A 132 1.69 -7.34 -2.43
CA GLY A 132 2.32 -7.28 -1.11
C GLY A 132 2.29 -8.59 -0.33
N SER A 133 1.07 -9.01 -0.03
CA SER A 133 0.78 -10.16 0.81
C SER A 133 1.34 -11.46 0.20
N ILE A 134 1.17 -11.65 -1.11
CA ILE A 134 1.62 -12.87 -1.82
C ILE A 134 3.15 -13.02 -1.74
N PHE A 135 3.89 -11.93 -1.97
CA PHE A 135 5.35 -12.01 -1.88
C PHE A 135 5.86 -12.24 -0.45
N LEU A 136 5.21 -11.68 0.57
CA LEU A 136 5.61 -11.94 1.97
C LEU A 136 5.46 -13.43 2.30
N ILE A 137 4.39 -14.07 1.84
CA ILE A 137 4.21 -15.53 1.92
C ILE A 137 5.33 -16.24 1.16
N TRP A 138 5.66 -15.79 -0.04
CA TRP A 138 6.73 -16.39 -0.85
C TRP A 138 8.12 -16.30 -0.17
N VAL A 139 8.44 -15.16 0.45
CA VAL A 139 9.68 -14.98 1.22
C VAL A 139 9.75 -15.97 2.39
N MET A 140 8.63 -16.22 3.07
CA MET A 140 8.55 -17.22 4.14
C MET A 140 8.85 -18.63 3.61
N ILE A 141 8.33 -19.01 2.44
CA ILE A 141 8.61 -20.30 1.80
C ILE A 141 10.09 -20.44 1.44
N ILE A 142 10.69 -19.42 0.82
CA ILE A 142 12.13 -19.45 0.48
C ILE A 142 12.98 -19.55 1.75
N ALA A 143 12.67 -18.77 2.79
CA ALA A 143 13.40 -18.80 4.06
C ALA A 143 13.35 -20.20 4.69
N TYR A 144 12.20 -20.87 4.63
CA TYR A 144 12.05 -22.25 5.10
C TYR A 144 12.91 -23.23 4.28
N GLN A 145 12.90 -23.14 2.94
CA GLN A 145 13.71 -24.01 2.09
C GLN A 145 15.21 -23.88 2.37
N VAL A 146 15.69 -22.68 2.68
CA VAL A 146 17.08 -22.44 3.06
C VAL A 146 17.36 -23.05 4.43
N PHE A 147 16.47 -22.88 5.41
CA PHE A 147 16.63 -23.42 6.77
C PHE A 147 16.69 -24.95 6.81
N VAL A 148 15.90 -25.64 5.99
CA VAL A 148 15.90 -27.12 5.94
C VAL A 148 17.13 -27.67 5.22
N ARG A 149 17.75 -26.88 4.32
CA ARG A 149 18.93 -27.31 3.53
C ARG A 149 20.27 -26.95 4.18
N SER A 150 20.26 -26.13 5.23
CA SER A 150 21.43 -25.73 6.04
C SER A 150 21.60 -26.62 7.24
#